data_AF-A0A9X8MU71-F1
#
_entry.id   AF-A0A9X8MU71-F1
#
_cell.length_a   1.000
_cell.length_b   1.000
_cell.length_c   1.000
_cell.angle_alpha   90.00
_cell.angle_beta   90.00
_cell.angle_gamma   90.00
#
_symmetry.space_group_name_H-M   'P 1'
#
loop_
_entity.id
_entity.type
_entity.pdbx_description
1 polymer ?
#
loop_
_entity_poly.entity_id
_entity_poly.type
_entity_poly.pdbx_seq_one_letter_code
_entity_poly.pdbx_strand_id
1 'polypeptide(L)'
;MSKSGLSRGYPKCEPYLKAWAGKTVVSRWKFHIDTAGRPDRATADSLSAGNSPRSQCETTVGGWGGGGYDGGHLIASTLKGVSKRINLVPMKASINRGIYKKTENAAKKCLSTLGRTDKLSYNVTVGYGDPKPVVPRDMTVATTVKKGKGKKDIKLTIPNQDITLQKEAALKKQLNTGLKAASCPTA
;
A
#
# COMPACT_ATOMS: atom_id res chain seq x y z
N MET A 1 -28.00 -17.96 -9.57
CA MET A 1 -26.68 -18.58 -9.79
C MET A 1 -25.64 -17.46 -9.75
N SER A 2 -24.62 -17.35 -8.91
CA SER A 2 -24.07 -18.14 -7.82
C SER A 2 -23.60 -17.15 -6.74
N LYS A 3 -24.12 -17.24 -5.51
CA LYS A 3 -23.61 -16.50 -4.35
C LYS A 3 -22.47 -17.31 -3.75
N SER A 4 -21.22 -17.02 -4.11
CA SER A 4 -20.04 -17.52 -3.40
C SER A 4 -19.13 -16.38 -2.97
N GLY A 5 -19.72 -15.34 -2.38
CA GLY A 5 -18.96 -14.40 -1.56
C GLY A 5 -18.67 -15.08 -0.23
N LEU A 6 -17.44 -15.55 -0.02
CA LEU A 6 -16.97 -16.00 1.28
C LEU A 6 -17.17 -14.86 2.31
N SER A 7 -18.26 -14.88 3.07
CA SER A 7 -18.41 -14.08 4.29
C SER A 7 -17.81 -14.79 5.50
N ARG A 8 -16.60 -15.37 5.35
CA ARG A 8 -15.81 -15.75 6.52
C ARG A 8 -15.00 -14.52 6.89
N GLY A 9 -15.28 -13.96 8.07
CA GLY A 9 -14.58 -12.77 8.58
C GLY A 9 -13.05 -12.91 8.47
N TYR A 10 -12.36 -11.77 8.42
CA TYR A 10 -10.90 -11.77 8.39
C TYR A 10 -10.33 -12.60 9.55
N PRO A 11 -9.27 -13.40 9.31
CA PRO A 11 -8.59 -14.13 10.36
C PRO A 11 -8.04 -13.15 11.40
N LYS A 12 -7.67 -13.72 12.55
CA LYS A 12 -6.99 -12.98 13.61
C LYS A 12 -5.73 -12.29 13.04
N CYS A 13 -5.32 -11.22 13.72
CA CYS A 13 -4.13 -10.48 13.34
C CYS A 13 -2.88 -11.30 13.68
N GLU A 14 -2.39 -12.09 12.72
CA GLU A 14 -1.31 -13.04 12.92
C GLU A 14 -0.08 -12.68 12.06
N PRO A 15 1.15 -12.97 12.52
CA PRO A 15 2.36 -12.71 11.73
C PRO A 15 2.34 -13.40 10.36
N TYR A 16 1.76 -14.61 10.28
CA TYR A 16 1.68 -15.41 9.06
C TYR A 16 0.26 -15.94 8.86
N LEU A 17 -0.43 -15.46 7.82
CA LEU A 17 -1.78 -15.86 7.45
C LEU A 17 -1.79 -17.21 6.72
N LYS A 18 -1.43 -18.30 7.42
CA LYS A 18 -1.25 -19.64 6.83
C LYS A 18 -2.46 -20.12 6.02
N ALA A 19 -3.68 -19.86 6.48
CA ALA A 19 -4.90 -20.25 5.77
C ALA A 19 -5.04 -19.61 4.38
N TRP A 20 -4.37 -18.48 4.18
CA TRP A 20 -4.38 -17.66 2.96
C TRP A 20 -3.05 -17.64 2.22
N ALA A 21 -2.07 -18.45 2.63
CA ALA A 21 -0.79 -18.55 1.93
C ALA A 21 -0.99 -18.88 0.44
N GLY A 22 -0.35 -18.10 -0.43
CA GLY A 22 -0.45 -18.21 -1.89
C GLY A 22 -1.79 -17.74 -2.48
N LYS A 23 -2.66 -17.08 -1.72
CA LYS A 23 -4.00 -16.67 -2.17
C LYS A 23 -4.13 -15.17 -2.32
N THR A 24 -5.01 -14.75 -3.22
CA THR A 24 -5.52 -13.38 -3.28
C THR A 24 -6.81 -13.25 -2.47
N VAL A 25 -6.78 -12.37 -1.48
CA VAL A 25 -7.91 -11.99 -0.64
C VAL A 25 -8.51 -10.71 -1.19
N VAL A 26 -9.82 -10.73 -1.44
CA VAL A 26 -10.54 -9.57 -1.98
C VAL A 26 -11.33 -8.90 -0.86
N SER A 27 -11.08 -7.61 -0.67
CA SER A 27 -11.93 -6.71 0.12
C SER A 27 -12.51 -5.63 -0.81
N ARG A 28 -12.37 -4.34 -0.47
CA ARG A 28 -12.49 -3.28 -1.45
C ARG A 28 -11.38 -3.38 -2.52
N TRP A 29 -10.18 -3.75 -2.09
CA TRP A 29 -8.99 -3.95 -2.93
C TRP A 29 -8.54 -5.40 -2.88
N LYS A 30 -7.63 -5.78 -3.77
CA LYS A 30 -7.09 -7.14 -3.84
C LYS A 30 -5.76 -7.18 -3.09
N PHE A 31 -5.56 -8.19 -2.26
CA PHE A 31 -4.34 -8.39 -1.49
C PHE A 31 -3.82 -9.80 -1.73
N HIS A 32 -2.64 -9.93 -2.30
CA HIS A 32 -1.98 -11.24 -2.42
C HIS A 32 -1.18 -11.51 -1.15
N ILE A 33 -1.26 -12.77 -0.71
CA ILE A 33 -0.53 -13.30 0.42
C ILE A 33 0.46 -14.32 -0.15
N ASP A 34 1.75 -14.14 0.11
CA ASP A 34 2.79 -15.06 -0.34
C ASP A 34 2.64 -16.45 0.29
N THR A 35 3.46 -17.40 -0.16
CA THR A 35 3.44 -18.78 0.34
C THR A 35 3.85 -18.93 1.80
N ALA A 36 4.45 -17.89 2.41
CA ALA A 36 4.76 -17.86 3.84
C ALA A 36 3.60 -17.31 4.68
N GLY A 37 2.56 -16.74 4.05
CA GLY A 37 1.44 -16.12 4.75
C GLY A 37 1.61 -14.61 4.98
N ARG A 38 2.52 -13.92 4.28
CA ARG A 38 2.73 -12.47 4.40
C ARG A 38 2.10 -11.74 3.22
N PRO A 39 1.54 -10.54 3.40
CA PRO A 39 1.06 -9.74 2.29
C PRO A 39 2.24 -9.26 1.46
N ASP A 40 2.26 -9.63 0.19
CA ASP A 40 3.32 -9.29 -0.74
C ASP A 40 2.84 -8.36 -1.86
N ARG A 41 1.52 -8.27 -2.09
CA ARG A 41 0.93 -7.32 -3.05
C ARG A 41 -0.40 -6.75 -2.59
N ALA A 42 -0.64 -5.49 -2.92
CA ALA A 42 -1.93 -4.82 -2.80
C ALA A 42 -2.27 -4.10 -4.10
N THR A 43 -3.47 -4.32 -4.64
CA THR A 43 -3.89 -3.81 -5.95
C THR A 43 -5.28 -3.18 -5.89
N ALA A 44 -5.34 -1.94 -6.36
CA ALA A 44 -6.57 -1.22 -6.69
C ALA A 44 -6.57 -0.87 -8.18
N ASP A 45 -7.36 -1.60 -8.98
CA ASP A 45 -7.43 -1.35 -10.42
C ASP A 45 -8.02 0.04 -10.73
N SER A 46 -8.97 0.49 -9.90
CA SER A 46 -9.62 1.80 -9.95
C SER A 46 -9.68 2.36 -8.53
N LEU A 47 -8.60 3.02 -8.11
CA LEU A 47 -8.50 3.58 -6.77
C LEU A 47 -9.60 4.62 -6.54
N SER A 48 -10.04 4.73 -5.29
CA SER A 48 -11.01 5.75 -4.86
C SER A 48 -10.69 6.19 -3.45
N ALA A 49 -10.85 7.48 -3.16
CA ALA A 49 -10.74 8.00 -1.81
C ALA A 49 -11.94 7.59 -0.95
N GLY A 50 -11.73 7.55 0.37
CA GLY A 50 -12.74 7.22 1.37
C GLY A 50 -12.11 6.53 2.56
N ASN A 51 -12.73 6.63 3.72
CA ASN A 51 -12.17 6.09 4.95
C ASN A 51 -12.58 4.63 5.17
N SER A 52 -11.67 3.84 5.73
CA SER A 52 -11.96 2.53 6.32
C SER A 52 -11.72 2.55 7.84
N PRO A 53 -12.50 1.81 8.64
CA PRO A 53 -12.30 1.73 10.08
C PRO A 53 -10.89 1.25 10.44
N ARG A 54 -10.30 1.90 11.44
CA ARG A 54 -9.04 1.50 12.06
C ARG A 54 -9.23 0.27 12.94
N SER A 55 -8.16 -0.46 13.26
CA SER A 55 -8.23 -1.59 14.20
C SER A 55 -6.95 -1.79 15.00
N GLN A 56 -7.06 -2.50 16.14
CA GLN A 56 -5.92 -2.87 16.99
C GLN A 56 -4.81 -3.62 16.26
N CYS A 57 -5.13 -4.25 15.11
CA CYS A 57 -4.15 -4.97 14.31
C CYS A 57 -3.02 -4.06 13.81
N GLU A 58 -3.24 -2.75 13.67
CA GLU A 58 -2.18 -1.79 13.31
C GLU A 58 -1.09 -1.75 14.38
N THR A 59 -1.47 -1.60 15.65
CA THR A 59 -0.52 -1.64 16.77
C THR A 59 0.17 -3.00 16.87
N THR A 60 -0.59 -4.10 16.74
CA THR A 60 -0.02 -5.46 16.78
C THR A 60 1.02 -5.69 15.69
N VAL A 61 0.73 -5.28 14.44
CA VAL A 61 1.65 -5.45 13.31
C VAL A 61 2.90 -4.60 13.49
N GLY A 62 2.75 -3.35 13.95
CA GLY A 62 3.91 -2.50 14.26
C GLY A 62 4.83 -3.14 15.31
N GLY A 63 4.23 -3.75 16.34
CA GLY A 63 4.97 -4.46 17.39
C GLY A 63 5.87 -5.59 16.88
N TRP A 64 5.56 -6.23 15.75
CA TRP A 64 6.41 -7.28 15.17
C TRP A 64 7.72 -6.75 14.56
N GLY A 65 7.77 -5.45 14.22
CA GLY A 65 9.01 -4.80 13.81
C GLY A 65 9.86 -4.32 15.00
N GLY A 66 9.29 -4.29 16.20
CA GLY A 66 9.92 -3.71 17.39
C GLY A 66 9.87 -2.19 17.43
N GLY A 67 10.77 -1.60 18.22
CA GLY A 67 10.83 -0.14 18.42
C GLY A 67 10.99 0.64 17.12
N GLY A 68 10.15 1.67 16.93
CA GLY A 68 10.21 2.55 15.77
C GLY A 68 9.49 2.03 14.52
N TYR A 69 8.69 0.98 14.62
CA TYR A 69 7.80 0.51 13.55
C TYR A 69 6.34 0.83 13.84
N ASP A 70 5.58 1.11 12.78
CA ASP A 70 4.13 1.19 12.77
C ASP A 70 3.55 -0.03 12.03
N GLY A 71 2.28 -0.35 12.27
CA GLY A 71 1.51 -1.19 11.35
C GLY A 71 1.13 -0.37 10.12
N GLY A 72 2.04 -0.26 9.17
CA GLY A 72 1.85 0.53 7.96
C GLY A 72 0.91 -0.15 6.99
N HIS A 73 -0.05 0.60 6.45
CA HIS A 73 -0.93 0.13 5.39
C HIS A 73 -0.18 0.01 4.07
N LEU A 74 -0.44 -1.05 3.29
CA LEU A 74 -0.02 -1.09 1.89
C LEU A 74 -0.87 -0.11 1.06
N ILE A 75 -2.18 -0.08 1.30
CA ILE A 75 -3.09 0.96 0.82
C ILE A 75 -3.74 1.62 2.03
N ALA A 76 -3.58 2.94 2.18
CA ALA A 76 -4.08 3.72 3.31
C ALA A 76 -5.58 3.55 3.55
N SER A 77 -5.97 3.71 4.81
CA SER A 77 -7.38 3.73 5.20
C SER A 77 -8.17 4.85 4.53
N THR A 78 -7.54 5.99 4.22
CA THR A 78 -8.16 7.12 3.48
C THR A 78 -8.33 6.87 1.98
N LEU A 79 -7.79 5.75 1.51
CA LEU A 79 -7.96 5.18 0.18
C LEU A 79 -8.77 3.88 0.25
N LYS A 80 -9.61 3.70 1.28
CA LYS A 80 -10.43 2.50 1.55
C LYS A 80 -9.65 1.20 1.79
N GLY A 81 -8.37 1.29 2.15
CA GLY A 81 -7.61 0.12 2.55
C GLY A 81 -8.00 -0.35 3.95
N VAL A 82 -8.27 -1.63 4.09
CA VAL A 82 -8.73 -2.22 5.35
C VAL A 82 -7.62 -2.28 6.39
N SER A 83 -7.92 -2.01 7.66
CA SER A 83 -6.99 -2.18 8.78
C SER A 83 -6.94 -3.63 9.26
N LYS A 84 -6.51 -4.54 8.38
CA LYS A 84 -6.40 -5.98 8.62
C LYS A 84 -5.05 -6.48 8.14
N ARG A 85 -4.57 -7.59 8.70
CA ARG A 85 -3.23 -8.15 8.42
C ARG A 85 -2.89 -8.27 6.93
N ILE A 86 -3.87 -8.58 6.07
CA ILE A 86 -3.67 -8.66 4.61
C ILE A 86 -3.19 -7.37 3.94
N ASN A 87 -3.34 -6.23 4.60
CA ASN A 87 -3.01 -4.90 4.11
C ASN A 87 -2.03 -4.17 5.06
N LEU A 88 -1.53 -4.84 6.09
CA LEU A 88 -0.66 -4.23 7.09
C LEU A 88 0.68 -4.95 7.11
N VAL A 89 1.77 -4.19 7.16
CA VAL A 89 3.13 -4.69 7.36
C VAL A 89 3.83 -3.91 8.47
N PRO A 90 4.81 -4.49 9.17
CA PRO A 90 5.69 -3.71 10.02
C PRO A 90 6.46 -2.74 9.11
N MET A 91 6.15 -1.44 9.21
CA MET A 91 6.74 -0.40 8.39
C MET A 91 7.47 0.59 9.29
N LYS A 92 8.72 0.91 8.95
CA LYS A 92 9.51 1.84 9.77
C LYS A 92 8.79 3.19 9.86
N ALA A 93 8.60 3.70 11.07
CA ALA A 93 7.70 4.82 11.35
C ALA A 93 8.11 6.10 10.58
N SER A 94 9.43 6.33 10.40
CA SER A 94 9.98 7.45 9.65
C SER A 94 9.50 7.45 8.19
N ILE A 95 9.52 6.31 7.50
CA ILE A 95 9.01 6.22 6.12
C ILE A 95 7.48 6.16 6.05
N ASN A 96 6.83 5.49 7.02
CA ASN A 96 5.38 5.31 7.06
C ASN A 96 4.68 6.68 7.17
N ARG A 97 5.17 7.51 8.09
CA ARG A 97 4.65 8.86 8.33
C ARG A 97 5.25 9.89 7.36
N GLY A 98 6.37 9.56 6.72
CA GLY A 98 7.10 10.36 5.75
C GLY A 98 6.71 10.06 4.30
N ILE A 99 7.68 9.58 3.51
CA ILE A 99 7.55 9.41 2.05
C ILE A 99 6.41 8.48 1.61
N TYR A 100 6.09 7.44 2.39
CA TYR A 100 5.00 6.53 2.08
C TYR A 100 3.65 7.26 2.14
N LYS A 101 3.34 7.91 3.28
CA LYS A 101 2.16 8.77 3.44
C LYS A 101 2.09 9.90 2.39
N LYS A 102 3.23 10.50 2.02
CA LYS A 102 3.27 11.51 0.94
C LYS A 102 2.81 10.93 -0.41
N THR A 103 3.22 9.70 -0.72
CA THR A 103 2.79 9.00 -1.93
C THR A 103 1.27 8.75 -1.93
N GLU A 104 0.72 8.29 -0.82
CA GLU A 104 -0.73 8.06 -0.68
C GLU A 104 -1.56 9.35 -0.74
N ASN A 105 -1.08 10.41 -0.07
CA ASN A 105 -1.69 11.73 -0.13
C ASN A 105 -1.66 12.30 -1.55
N ALA A 106 -0.57 12.10 -2.29
CA ALA A 106 -0.48 12.52 -3.68
C ALA A 106 -1.43 11.74 -4.59
N ALA A 107 -1.57 10.42 -4.38
CA ALA A 107 -2.58 9.63 -5.09
C ALA A 107 -4.01 10.15 -4.80
N LYS A 108 -4.31 10.44 -3.52
CA LYS A 108 -5.60 11.04 -3.12
C LYS A 108 -5.84 12.41 -3.77
N LYS A 109 -4.84 13.29 -3.81
CA LYS A 109 -4.90 14.58 -4.50
C LYS A 109 -5.04 14.40 -6.01
N CYS A 110 -4.39 13.41 -6.62
CA CYS A 110 -4.56 13.17 -8.05
C CYS A 110 -5.97 12.70 -8.38
N LEU A 111 -6.58 11.82 -7.56
CA LEU A 111 -7.96 11.38 -7.73
C LEU A 111 -8.95 12.54 -7.84
N SER A 112 -8.76 13.64 -7.10
CA SER A 112 -9.66 14.81 -7.16
C SER A 112 -9.53 15.62 -8.46
N THR A 113 -8.58 15.27 -9.34
CA THR A 113 -8.38 15.92 -10.65
C THR A 113 -8.81 15.05 -11.83
N LEU A 114 -9.33 13.84 -11.57
CA LEU A 114 -9.73 12.90 -12.60
C LEU A 114 -11.15 13.17 -13.07
N GLY A 115 -11.35 13.16 -14.39
CA GLY A 115 -12.67 13.17 -14.99
C GLY A 115 -13.38 11.80 -14.90
N ARG A 116 -14.63 11.75 -15.37
CA ARG A 116 -15.50 10.57 -15.28
C ARG A 116 -14.92 9.30 -15.93
N THR A 117 -14.16 9.45 -17.00
CA THR A 117 -13.56 8.35 -17.78
C THR A 117 -12.10 8.09 -17.39
N ASP A 118 -11.52 8.95 -16.56
CA ASP A 118 -10.14 8.82 -16.12
C ASP A 118 -10.03 7.77 -15.00
N LYS A 119 -8.83 7.23 -14.83
CA LYS A 119 -8.58 6.15 -13.87
C LYS A 119 -7.21 6.29 -13.23
N LEU A 120 -7.14 6.01 -11.94
CA LEU A 120 -5.87 5.80 -11.25
C LEU A 120 -5.83 4.36 -10.72
N SER A 121 -4.89 3.57 -11.22
CA SER A 121 -4.57 2.24 -10.68
C SER A 121 -3.42 2.37 -9.68
N TYR A 122 -3.48 1.66 -8.57
CA TYR A 122 -2.50 1.72 -7.50
C TYR A 122 -2.08 0.31 -7.11
N ASN A 123 -0.78 0.04 -7.14
CA ASN A 123 -0.20 -1.26 -6.87
C ASN A 123 0.95 -1.10 -5.89
N VAL A 124 0.97 -1.96 -4.88
CA VAL A 124 2.11 -2.08 -3.97
C VAL A 124 2.65 -3.49 -4.07
N THR A 125 3.96 -3.62 -4.20
CA THR A 125 4.68 -4.88 -4.08
C THR A 125 5.63 -4.78 -2.90
N VAL A 126 5.71 -5.82 -2.10
CA VAL A 126 6.51 -5.86 -0.87
C VAL A 126 7.66 -6.83 -1.06
N GLY A 127 8.88 -6.35 -0.91
CA GLY A 127 10.08 -7.17 -0.94
C GLY A 127 10.41 -7.68 0.46
N TYR A 128 10.51 -8.99 0.63
CA TYR A 128 11.02 -9.61 1.85
C TYR A 128 12.38 -10.26 1.60
N GLY A 129 13.25 -10.29 2.62
CA GLY A 129 14.52 -11.01 2.58
C GLY A 129 14.38 -12.48 3.01
N ASP A 130 15.53 -13.13 3.23
CA ASP A 130 15.63 -14.45 3.85
C ASP A 130 16.35 -14.38 5.22
N PRO A 131 15.98 -15.21 6.21
CA PRO A 131 14.92 -16.23 6.17
C PRO A 131 13.51 -15.62 6.38
N LYS A 132 12.69 -15.61 5.32
CA LYS A 132 11.28 -15.19 5.23
C LYS A 132 10.74 -14.34 6.42
N PRO A 133 11.29 -13.14 6.70
CA PRO A 133 10.91 -12.34 7.86
C PRO A 133 9.52 -11.74 7.69
N VAL A 134 8.84 -11.43 8.81
CA VAL A 134 7.56 -10.70 8.78
C VAL A 134 7.75 -9.21 8.44
N VAL A 135 8.94 -8.67 8.67
CA VAL A 135 9.33 -7.29 8.35
C VAL A 135 9.82 -7.22 6.89
N PRO A 136 9.20 -6.41 6.03
CA PRO A 136 9.68 -6.18 4.68
C PRO A 136 11.07 -5.54 4.65
N ARG A 137 11.84 -5.83 3.59
CA ARG A 137 13.05 -5.09 3.22
C ARG A 137 12.70 -3.75 2.55
N ASP A 138 11.71 -3.77 1.66
CA ASP A 138 11.28 -2.59 0.90
C ASP A 138 9.83 -2.72 0.43
N MET A 139 9.25 -1.59 0.02
CA MET A 139 7.95 -1.54 -0.64
C MET A 139 8.07 -0.72 -1.92
N THR A 140 7.56 -1.27 -3.02
CA THR A 140 7.46 -0.58 -4.30
C THR A 140 6.02 -0.18 -4.54
N VAL A 141 5.77 1.13 -4.56
CA VAL A 141 4.47 1.71 -4.92
C VAL A 141 4.50 2.11 -6.39
N ALA A 142 3.56 1.60 -7.17
CA ALA A 142 3.37 1.91 -8.58
C ALA A 142 1.95 2.43 -8.81
N THR A 143 1.84 3.61 -9.40
CA THR A 143 0.57 4.24 -9.78
C THR A 143 0.53 4.41 -11.30
N THR A 144 -0.59 4.04 -11.92
CA THR A 144 -0.87 4.31 -13.32
C THR A 144 -2.02 5.30 -13.40
N VAL A 145 -1.80 6.47 -13.98
CA VAL A 145 -2.82 7.47 -14.22
C VAL A 145 -3.20 7.43 -15.70
N LYS A 146 -4.46 7.12 -15.98
CA LYS A 146 -5.07 7.22 -17.31
C LYS A 146 -5.96 8.46 -17.33
N LYS A 147 -5.59 9.44 -18.16
CA LYS A 147 -6.37 10.67 -18.39
C LYS A 147 -6.65 10.82 -19.88
N GLY A 148 -7.92 10.74 -20.28
CA GLY A 148 -8.30 10.67 -21.69
C GLY A 148 -7.56 9.56 -22.44
N LYS A 149 -6.85 9.89 -23.54
CA LYS A 149 -5.99 8.95 -24.29
C LYS A 149 -4.60 8.77 -23.67
N GLY A 150 -4.23 9.58 -22.69
CA GLY A 150 -2.92 9.54 -22.05
C GLY A 150 -2.83 8.49 -20.94
N LYS A 151 -1.67 7.85 -20.83
CA LYS A 151 -1.31 6.96 -19.71
C LYS A 151 0.07 7.33 -19.19
N LYS A 152 0.21 7.49 -17.88
CA LYS A 152 1.47 7.79 -17.21
C LYS A 152 1.65 6.91 -15.99
N ASP A 153 2.86 6.36 -15.85
CA ASP A 153 3.23 5.47 -14.75
C ASP A 153 4.19 6.19 -13.81
N ILE A 154 3.94 6.06 -12.51
CA ILE A 154 4.75 6.62 -11.42
C ILE A 154 5.15 5.44 -10.55
N LYS A 155 6.45 5.25 -10.32
CA LYS A 155 6.97 4.15 -9.50
C LYS A 155 7.96 4.68 -8.47
N LEU A 156 7.84 4.22 -7.23
CA LEU A 156 8.75 4.54 -6.15
C LEU A 156 9.05 3.28 -5.35
N THR A 157 10.34 2.96 -5.16
CA THR A 157 10.78 1.88 -4.27
C THR A 157 11.35 2.50 -3.01
N ILE A 158 10.73 2.20 -1.87
CA ILE A 158 11.00 2.79 -0.57
C ILE A 158 11.62 1.70 0.32
N PRO A 159 12.88 1.87 0.78
CA PRO A 159 13.49 0.91 1.70
C PRO A 159 12.83 1.00 3.08
N ASN A 160 12.58 -0.13 3.74
CA ASN A 160 11.90 -0.21 5.03
C ASN A 160 12.86 0.02 6.21
N GLN A 161 13.55 1.14 6.22
CA GLN A 161 14.53 1.52 7.23
C GLN A 161 14.55 3.04 7.39
N ASP A 162 15.27 3.54 8.40
CA ASP A 162 15.51 4.97 8.49
C ASP A 162 16.31 5.44 7.27
N ILE A 163 15.84 6.52 6.64
CA ILE A 163 16.46 7.10 5.46
C ILE A 163 16.97 8.51 5.78
N THR A 164 18.06 8.91 5.14
CA THR A 164 18.57 10.27 5.28
C THR A 164 17.61 11.28 4.66
N LEU A 165 17.70 12.54 5.09
CA LEU A 165 16.94 13.64 4.48
C LEU A 165 17.21 13.77 2.98
N GLN A 166 18.45 13.54 2.54
CA GLN A 166 18.79 13.57 1.10
C GLN A 166 18.07 12.43 0.34
N LYS A 167 18.01 11.23 0.93
CA LYS A 167 17.32 10.10 0.31
C LYS A 167 15.81 10.34 0.24
N GLU A 168 15.20 10.88 1.31
CA GLU A 168 13.78 11.25 1.31
C GLU A 168 13.49 12.34 0.27
N ALA A 169 14.34 13.37 0.18
CA ALA A 169 14.22 14.42 -0.82
C ALA A 169 14.33 13.89 -2.26
N ALA A 170 15.24 12.94 -2.51
CA ALA A 170 15.37 12.29 -3.82
C ALA A 170 14.12 11.49 -4.19
N LEU A 171 13.57 10.71 -3.25
CA LEU A 171 12.31 9.99 -3.45
C LEU A 171 11.14 10.94 -3.70
N LYS A 172 11.06 12.04 -2.95
CA LYS A 172 10.04 13.09 -3.15
C LYS A 172 10.18 13.75 -4.53
N LYS A 173 11.41 14.03 -4.97
CA LYS A 173 11.68 14.58 -6.31
C LYS A 173 11.20 13.63 -7.40
N GLN A 174 11.52 12.34 -7.29
CA GLN A 174 11.06 11.31 -8.23
C GLN A 174 9.52 11.22 -8.27
N LEU A 175 8.87 11.19 -7.11
CA LEU A 175 7.42 11.22 -7.00
C LEU A 175 6.82 12.45 -7.70
N ASN A 176 7.36 13.64 -7.42
CA ASN A 176 6.88 14.90 -8.00
C ASN A 176 7.08 14.99 -9.51
N THR A 177 8.19 14.46 -10.05
CA THR A 177 8.39 14.36 -11.50
C THR A 177 7.30 13.51 -12.15
N GLY A 178 7.01 12.33 -11.58
CA GLY A 178 5.94 11.46 -12.08
C GLY A 178 4.56 12.10 -12.00
N LEU A 179 4.24 12.76 -10.87
CA LEU A 179 2.97 13.45 -10.68
C LEU A 179 2.77 14.57 -11.71
N LYS A 180 3.79 15.40 -11.94
CA LYS A 180 3.75 16.44 -12.97
C LYS A 180 3.52 15.85 -14.36
N ALA A 181 4.24 14.79 -14.72
CA ALA A 181 4.08 14.11 -16.00
C ALA A 181 2.67 13.52 -16.19
N ALA A 182 2.01 13.12 -15.10
CA ALA A 182 0.63 12.62 -15.06
C ALA A 182 -0.44 13.72 -14.90
N SER A 183 -0.04 14.99 -14.92
CA SER A 183 -0.94 16.13 -14.66
C SER A 183 -1.68 16.00 -13.32
N CYS A 184 -0.99 15.52 -12.29
CA CYS A 184 -1.44 15.44 -10.91
C CYS A 184 -0.76 16.55 -10.06
N PRO A 185 -1.38 17.01 -8.96
CA PRO A 185 -0.72 17.87 -7.99
C PRO A 185 0.50 17.17 -7.36
N THR A 186 1.56 17.93 -7.08
CA THR A 186 2.77 17.43 -6.40
C THR A 186 2.52 17.15 -4.90
N ALA A 187 3.37 16.29 -4.33
CA ALA A 187 3.30 15.82 -2.94
C ALA A 187 3.76 16.85 -1.90
#